data_AF-A0A1I0IMT8-F1
#
_entry.id   AF-A0A1I0IMT8-F1
#
_cell.length_a   1.000
_cell.length_b   1.000
_cell.length_c   1.000
_cell.angle_alpha   90.00
_cell.angle_beta   90.00
_cell.angle_gamma   90.00
#
_symmetry.space_group_name_H-M   'P 1'
#
loop_
_entity.id
_entity.type
_entity.pdbx_description
1 polymer ?
#
loop_
_entity_poly.entity_id
_entity_poly.type
_entity_poly.pdbx_seq_one_letter_code
_entity_poly.pdbx_strand_id
1 'polypeptide(L)'
;MTEKLNLSGLPATRKKYTPAFKAECVRQVAAGARQTDVARAQGLSPALLGRWQREALKAAVPSSAERKEIKQLRAELRRVEMERDILKKVVTIFAQPPQS
;
A
#
# COMPACT_ATOMS: atom_id res chain seq x y z
N MET A 1 31.88 -12.92 2.52
CA MET A 1 31.59 -13.48 1.19
C MET A 1 31.16 -14.93 1.36
N THR A 2 29.88 -15.26 1.25
CA THR A 2 29.40 -16.65 1.24
C THR A 2 28.84 -16.99 -0.14
N GLU A 3 29.72 -17.45 -1.03
CA GLU A 3 29.31 -17.97 -2.32
C GLU A 3 28.62 -19.32 -2.13
N LYS A 4 27.30 -19.35 -2.36
CA LYS A 4 26.54 -20.59 -2.44
C LYS A 4 26.79 -21.21 -3.83
N LEU A 5 27.76 -22.11 -3.90
CA LEU A 5 28.03 -22.94 -5.08
C LEU A 5 26.88 -23.93 -5.29
N ASN A 6 26.47 -24.15 -6.55
CA ASN A 6 25.52 -25.19 -6.91
C ASN A 6 26.23 -26.56 -7.09
N LEU A 7 25.46 -27.65 -7.31
CA LEU A 7 25.99 -29.01 -7.52
C LEU A 7 26.96 -29.16 -8.71
N SER A 8 27.11 -28.14 -9.56
CA SER A 8 28.04 -28.10 -10.70
C SER A 8 29.14 -27.04 -10.58
N GLY A 9 29.37 -26.46 -9.39
CA GLY A 9 30.43 -25.48 -9.14
C GLY A 9 30.24 -24.13 -9.83
N LEU A 10 29.09 -23.91 -10.48
CA LEU A 10 28.76 -22.65 -11.15
C LEU A 10 27.97 -21.72 -10.21
N PRO A 11 28.13 -20.39 -10.35
CA PRO A 11 27.37 -19.44 -9.56
C PRO A 11 25.87 -19.66 -9.79
N ALA A 12 25.12 -19.88 -8.70
CA ALA A 12 23.69 -20.14 -8.77
C ALA A 12 22.95 -18.96 -9.41
N THR A 13 22.41 -19.16 -10.61
CA THR A 13 21.65 -18.12 -11.33
C THR A 13 20.38 -17.81 -10.55
N ARG A 14 20.27 -16.57 -10.05
CA ARG A 14 19.14 -16.17 -9.21
C ARG A 14 17.87 -16.07 -10.06
N LYS A 15 16.88 -16.92 -9.78
CA LYS A 15 15.55 -16.86 -10.43
C LYS A 15 14.96 -15.47 -10.27
N LYS A 16 14.57 -14.83 -11.38
CA LYS A 16 13.87 -13.54 -11.40
C LYS A 16 12.37 -13.79 -11.50
N TYR A 17 11.60 -13.05 -10.72
CA TYR A 17 10.13 -13.10 -10.72
C TYR A 17 9.58 -11.74 -11.12
N THR A 18 8.52 -11.74 -11.92
CA THR A 18 7.87 -10.50 -12.37
C THR A 18 7.21 -9.77 -11.19
N PRO A 19 7.12 -8.43 -11.21
CA PRO A 19 6.44 -7.68 -10.15
C PRO A 19 4.98 -8.12 -9.95
N ALA A 20 4.25 -8.35 -11.05
CA ALA A 20 2.87 -8.82 -11.00
C ALA A 20 2.72 -10.17 -10.29
N PHE A 21 3.61 -11.13 -10.59
CA PHE A 21 3.60 -12.43 -9.93
C PHE A 21 3.90 -12.34 -8.42
N LYS A 22 4.85 -11.48 -8.03
CA LYS A 22 5.13 -11.24 -6.61
C LYS A 22 3.91 -10.66 -5.89
N ALA A 23 3.27 -9.67 -6.51
CA ALA A 23 2.09 -9.00 -5.95
C ALA A 23 0.91 -9.98 -5.80
N GLU A 24 0.70 -10.85 -6.78
CA GLU A 24 -0.29 -11.92 -6.73
C GLU A 24 -0.09 -12.83 -5.50
N CYS A 25 1.13 -13.36 -5.33
CA CYS A 25 1.44 -14.26 -4.22
C CYS A 25 1.25 -13.58 -2.86
N VAL A 26 1.68 -12.31 -2.74
CA VAL A 26 1.49 -11.53 -1.51
C VAL A 26 0.01 -11.26 -1.25
N ARG A 27 -0.78 -10.97 -2.30
CA ARG A 27 -2.22 -10.71 -2.19
C ARG A 27 -2.98 -11.94 -1.70
N GLN A 28 -2.66 -13.13 -2.20
CA GLN A 28 -3.30 -14.37 -1.73
C GLN A 28 -3.09 -14.59 -0.24
N VAL A 29 -1.87 -14.35 0.26
CA VAL A 29 -1.60 -14.47 1.70
C VAL A 29 -2.30 -13.36 2.49
N ALA A 30 -2.32 -12.13 1.97
CA ALA A 30 -3.06 -11.03 2.59
C ALA A 30 -4.57 -11.28 2.65
N ALA A 31 -5.13 -12.05 1.70
CA ALA A 31 -6.52 -12.50 1.69
C ALA A 31 -6.81 -13.65 2.67
N GLY A 32 -5.82 -14.12 3.43
CA GLY A 32 -5.97 -15.14 4.47
C GLY A 32 -5.43 -16.52 4.12
N ALA A 33 -4.88 -16.73 2.92
CA ALA A 33 -4.25 -17.99 2.57
C ALA A 33 -2.95 -18.22 3.39
N ARG A 34 -2.71 -19.46 3.81
CA ARG A 34 -1.50 -19.81 4.55
C ARG A 34 -0.27 -19.65 3.65
N GLN A 35 0.73 -18.91 4.11
CA GLN A 35 1.97 -18.64 3.36
C GLN A 35 2.66 -19.90 2.84
N THR A 36 2.69 -20.98 3.62
CA THR A 36 3.30 -22.25 3.22
C THR A 36 2.60 -22.89 2.04
N ASP A 37 1.27 -22.74 1.97
CA ASP A 37 0.43 -23.41 0.98
C ASP A 37 0.51 -22.64 -0.34
N VAL A 38 0.46 -21.30 -0.27
CA VAL A 38 0.74 -20.43 -1.43
C VAL A 38 2.15 -20.67 -1.97
N ALA A 39 3.16 -20.73 -1.09
CA ALA A 39 4.52 -20.99 -1.52
C ALA A 39 4.66 -22.35 -2.22
N ARG A 40 4.06 -23.42 -1.66
CA ARG A 40 4.07 -24.75 -2.27
C ARG A 40 3.35 -24.77 -3.62
N ALA A 41 2.15 -24.18 -3.70
CA ALA A 41 1.36 -24.14 -4.93
C ALA A 41 2.08 -23.41 -6.07
N GLN A 42 2.88 -22.39 -5.74
CA GLN A 42 3.60 -21.57 -6.70
C GLN A 42 5.07 -22.01 -6.92
N GLY A 43 5.51 -23.11 -6.30
CA GLY A 43 6.88 -23.61 -6.42
C GLY A 43 7.94 -22.68 -5.81
N LEU A 44 7.56 -21.90 -4.81
CA LEU A 44 8.40 -20.93 -4.11
C LEU A 44 8.87 -21.49 -2.75
N SER A 45 10.00 -20.98 -2.26
CA SER A 45 10.35 -21.20 -0.86
C SER A 45 9.48 -20.32 0.05
N PRO A 46 8.96 -20.83 1.18
CA PRO A 46 8.21 -20.01 2.13
C PRO A 46 8.99 -18.78 2.60
N ALA A 47 10.30 -18.91 2.79
CA ALA A 47 11.17 -17.79 3.19
C ALA A 47 11.22 -16.66 2.15
N LEU A 48 11.20 -16.99 0.86
CA LEU A 48 11.17 -15.99 -0.21
C LEU A 48 9.84 -15.22 -0.19
N LEU A 49 8.72 -15.92 -0.07
CA LEU A 49 7.40 -15.29 0.02
C LEU A 49 7.27 -14.41 1.27
N GLY A 50 7.79 -14.85 2.42
CA GLY A 50 7.85 -14.05 3.64
C GLY A 50 8.74 -12.80 3.50
N ARG A 51 9.79 -12.85 2.68
CA ARG A 51 10.57 -11.66 2.33
C ARG A 51 9.73 -10.67 1.51
N TRP A 52 8.99 -11.13 0.51
CA TRP A 52 8.13 -10.27 -0.29
C TRP A 52 7.00 -9.62 0.50
N GLN A 53 6.39 -10.34 1.46
CA GLN A 53 5.41 -9.74 2.35
C GLN A 53 5.99 -8.58 3.16
N ARG A 54 7.18 -8.74 3.74
CA ARG A 54 7.85 -7.66 4.49
C ARG A 54 8.18 -6.46 3.60
N GLU A 55 8.62 -6.71 2.37
CA GLU A 55 8.87 -5.63 1.40
C GLU A 55 7.58 -4.90 1.03
N ALA A 56 6.49 -5.64 0.78
CA ALA A 56 5.19 -5.06 0.49
C ALA A 56 4.64 -4.24 1.68
N LEU A 57 4.77 -4.75 2.90
CA LEU A 57 4.36 -4.04 4.11
C LEU A 57 5.18 -2.75 4.30
N LYS A 58 6.49 -2.81 4.06
CA LYS A 58 7.35 -1.62 4.14
C LYS A 58 6.99 -0.58 3.08
N ALA A 59 6.62 -1.01 1.87
CA ALA A 59 6.15 -0.12 0.81
C ALA A 59 4.76 0.47 1.09
N ALA A 60 3.91 -0.24 1.84
CA ALA A 60 2.58 0.24 2.21
C ALA A 60 2.61 1.31 3.32
N VAL A 61 3.68 1.39 4.11
CA VAL A 61 3.83 2.43 5.13
C VAL A 61 4.28 3.73 4.45
N PRO A 62 3.47 4.81 4.49
CA PRO A 62 3.86 6.08 3.88
C PRO A 62 5.11 6.61 4.58
N SER A 63 6.05 7.15 3.80
CA SER A 63 7.25 7.81 4.30
C SER A 63 6.92 9.02 5.18
N SER A 64 7.91 9.53 5.92
CA SER A 64 7.68 10.72 6.76
C SER A 64 7.28 11.96 5.96
N ALA A 65 7.79 12.08 4.73
CA ALA A 65 7.42 13.16 3.82
C ALA A 65 5.96 13.02 3.38
N GLU A 66 5.57 11.84 2.90
CA GLU A 66 4.17 11.55 2.49
C GLU A 66 3.20 11.75 3.65
N ARG A 67 3.56 11.34 4.88
CA ARG A 67 2.71 11.59 6.07
C ARG A 67 2.52 13.08 6.35
N LYS A 68 3.56 13.90 6.17
CA LYS A 68 3.48 15.35 6.35
C LYS A 68 2.57 15.98 5.30
N GLU A 69 2.72 15.57 4.06
CA GLU A 69 1.87 16.03 2.96
C GLU A 69 0.41 15.62 3.17
N ILE A 70 0.14 14.36 3.53
CA ILE A 70 -1.21 13.89 3.90
C ILE A 70 -1.82 14.77 5.00
N LYS A 71 -1.04 15.14 6.03
CA LYS A 71 -1.49 16.02 7.11
C LYS A 71 -1.84 17.42 6.61
N GLN A 72 -1.00 17.99 5.73
CA GLN A 72 -1.23 19.30 5.12
C GLN A 72 -2.48 19.30 4.24
N LEU A 73 -2.60 18.30 3.35
CA LEU A 73 -3.76 18.15 2.47
C LEU A 73 -5.06 17.99 3.27
N ARG A 74 -5.05 17.20 4.35
CA ARG A 74 -6.22 17.08 5.23
C ARG A 74 -6.56 18.38 5.96
N ALA A 75 -5.59 19.22 6.27
CA ALA A 75 -5.83 20.52 6.88
C ALA A 75 -6.47 21.49 5.88
N GLU A 76 -5.96 21.52 4.64
CA GLU A 76 -6.52 22.36 3.59
C GLU A 76 -7.93 21.91 3.20
N LEU A 77 -8.16 20.59 3.09
CA LEU A 77 -9.49 20.07 2.81
C LEU A 77 -10.52 20.53 3.85
N ARG A 78 -10.18 20.45 5.15
CA ARG A 78 -11.06 20.95 6.21
C ARG A 78 -11.32 22.45 6.11
N ARG A 79 -10.30 23.23 5.73
CA ARG A 79 -10.43 24.68 5.54
C ARG A 79 -11.44 24.98 4.44
N VAL A 80 -11.29 24.33 3.28
CA VAL A 80 -12.18 24.48 2.13
C VAL A 80 -13.60 24.01 2.43
N GLU A 81 -13.76 22.89 3.14
CA GLU A 81 -15.08 22.39 3.58
C GLU A 81 -15.79 23.40 4.48
N MET A 82 -15.06 24.01 5.43
CA MET A 82 -15.61 25.04 6.32
C MET A 82 -16.04 26.29 5.55
N GLU A 83 -15.20 26.79 4.62
CA GLU A 83 -15.55 27.93 3.77
C GLU A 83 -16.83 27.68 2.96
N ARG A 84 -16.90 26.50 2.33
CA ARG A 84 -18.10 26.06 1.59
C ARG A 84 -19.34 26.05 2.50
N ASP A 85 -19.22 25.53 3.71
CA ASP A 85 -20.36 25.41 4.63
C ASP A 85 -20.80 26.77 5.17
N ILE A 86 -19.89 27.72 5.36
CA ILE A 86 -20.22 29.11 5.67
C ILE A 86 -21.00 29.74 4.50
N LEU A 87 -20.48 29.61 3.28
CA LEU A 87 -21.15 30.16 2.09
C LEU A 87 -22.55 29.58 1.90
N LYS A 88 -22.72 28.27 2.09
CA LYS A 88 -24.04 27.62 2.07
C LYS A 88 -25.00 28.23 3.09
N LYS A 89 -24.56 28.40 4.35
CA LYS A 89 -25.40 29.02 5.39
C LYS A 89 -25.82 30.44 5.02
N VAL A 90 -24.89 31.22 4.47
CA VAL A 90 -25.15 32.60 4.02
C VAL A 90 -26.20 32.62 2.91
N VAL A 91 -26.03 31.79 1.87
CA VAL A 91 -27.01 31.68 0.77
C VAL A 91 -28.38 31.29 1.30
N THR A 92 -28.48 30.33 2.22
CA THR A 92 -29.77 29.93 2.81
C THR A 92 -30.46 31.07 3.55
N ILE A 93 -29.72 31.89 4.30
CA ILE A 93 -30.28 33.05 5.02
C ILE A 93 -30.83 34.07 4.02
N PHE A 94 -30.05 34.39 2.97
CA PHE A 94 -30.47 35.36 1.96
C PHE A 94 -31.57 34.86 1.01
N ALA A 95 -31.76 33.55 0.89
CA ALA A 95 -32.82 32.95 0.09
C ALA A 95 -34.16 32.79 0.84
N GLN A 96 -34.21 33.03 2.15
CA GLN A 96 -35.48 33.03 2.90
C GLN A 96 -36.21 34.37 2.72
N PRO A 97 -37.52 34.37 2.39
CA PRO A 97 -38.31 35.59 2.35
C PRO A 97 -38.42 36.21 3.76
N PRO A 98 -38.50 37.55 3.89
CA PRO A 98 -38.63 38.21 5.18
C PRO A 98 -39.89 37.70 5.88
N GLN A 99 -39.72 37.18 7.10
CA GLN A 99 -40.81 36.80 7.99
C GLN A 99 -41.58 38.08 8.31
N SER A 100 -42.82 38.17 7.80
CA SER A 100 -43.74 39.29 8.00
C SER A 100 -44.39 39.23 9.38
#